data_AF-A0AAW2TC94-F1
#
_entry.id   AF-A0AAW2TC94-F1
#
_cell.length_a   1.000
_cell.length_b   1.000
_cell.length_c   1.000
_cell.angle_alpha   90.00
_cell.angle_beta   90.00
_cell.angle_gamma   90.00
#
_symmetry.space_group_name_H-M   'P 1'
#
loop_
_entity.id
_entity.type
_entity.pdbx_description
1 polymer ?
#
loop_
_entity_poly.entity_id
_entity_poly.type
_entity_poly.pdbx_seq_one_letter_code
_entity_poly.pdbx_strand_id
1 'polypeptide(L)'
;MSKNPLTLIMKINKFNGTNYNEWLRNLRIVLDFENQGYVLDKPLPTALPEGSLLEDHVTFDKWLEDNRKVRSIILASMTNEIQKQYDSLWTFPR
;
A
#
# COMPACT_ATOMS: atom_id res chain seq x y z
N MET A 1 -4.04 -14.78 21.27
CA MET A 1 -3.32 -14.19 20.13
C MET A 1 -2.76 -12.85 20.58
N SER A 2 -1.43 -12.69 20.63
CA SER A 2 -0.84 -11.37 20.87
C SER A 2 -1.28 -10.44 19.74
N LYS A 3 -1.91 -9.32 20.07
CA LYS A 3 -2.26 -8.30 19.07
C LYS A 3 -0.95 -7.70 18.58
N ASN A 4 -0.62 -7.87 17.30
CA ASN A 4 0.50 -7.16 16.69
C ASN A 4 0.25 -5.64 16.88
N PRO A 5 1.18 -4.89 17.51
CA PRO A 5 1.00 -3.46 17.74
C PRO A 5 0.72 -2.67 16.45
N LEU A 6 1.23 -3.14 15.31
CA LEU A 6 1.01 -2.55 13.98
C LEU A 6 -0.41 -2.80 13.46
N THR A 7 -1.02 -3.95 13.76
CA THR A 7 -2.42 -4.17 13.39
C THR A 7 -3.36 -3.37 14.29
N LEU A 8 -2.95 -3.13 15.54
CA LEU A 8 -3.71 -2.31 16.48
C LEU A 8 -3.70 -0.82 16.10
N ILE A 9 -2.54 -0.25 15.75
CA ILE A 9 -2.45 1.17 15.35
C ILE A 9 -3.32 1.46 14.12
N MET A 10 -3.35 0.54 13.15
CA MET A 10 -4.16 0.68 11.93
C MET A 10 -5.66 0.48 12.19
N LYS A 11 -6.02 -0.37 13.16
CA LYS A 11 -7.42 -0.56 13.55
C LYS A 11 -7.99 0.64 14.31
N ILE A 12 -7.18 1.28 15.15
CA ILE A 12 -7.60 2.44 15.96
C ILE A 12 -7.61 3.72 15.12
N ASN A 13 -6.62 3.90 14.24
CA ASN A 13 -6.44 5.13 13.47
C ASN A 13 -6.85 4.95 12.01
N LYS A 14 -8.01 4.33 11.78
CA LYS A 14 -8.54 4.18 10.43
C LYS A 14 -8.72 5.53 9.75
N PHE A 15 -8.42 5.61 8.47
CA PHE A 15 -8.69 6.80 7.68
C PHE A 15 -10.20 7.02 7.60
N ASN A 16 -10.67 8.17 8.05
CA ASN A 16 -12.08 8.55 8.13
C ASN A 16 -12.42 9.80 7.29
N GLY A 17 -11.47 10.28 6.49
CA GLY A 17 -11.63 11.46 5.63
C GLY A 17 -11.18 12.76 6.27
N THR A 18 -11.07 12.84 7.60
CA THR A 18 -10.67 14.06 8.31
C THR A 18 -9.29 13.96 8.97
N ASN A 19 -8.74 12.76 9.12
CA ASN A 19 -7.50 12.47 9.85
C ASN A 19 -6.32 12.09 8.95
N TYR A 20 -6.19 12.72 7.78
CA TYR A 20 -5.22 12.31 6.76
C TYR A 20 -3.77 12.29 7.28
N ASN A 21 -3.34 13.32 8.01
CA ASN A 21 -1.95 13.43 8.46
C ASN A 21 -1.61 12.37 9.52
N GLU A 22 -2.51 12.14 10.47
CA GLU A 22 -2.35 11.12 11.51
C GLU A 22 -2.37 9.71 10.91
N TRP A 23 -3.31 9.47 9.99
CA TRP A 23 -3.41 8.22 9.26
C TRP A 23 -2.14 7.95 8.43
N LEU A 24 -1.68 8.94 7.64
CA LEU A 24 -0.49 8.79 6.79
C LEU A 24 0.76 8.52 7.63
N ARG A 25 0.92 9.18 8.78
CA ARG A 25 2.03 8.92 9.70
C ARG A 25 2.01 7.46 10.19
N ASN A 26 0.85 6.96 10.58
CA ASN A 26 0.72 5.59 11.08
C ASN A 26 0.88 4.55 9.96
N LEU A 27 0.38 4.85 8.76
CA LEU A 27 0.58 4.04 7.57
C LEU A 27 2.07 3.91 7.24
N ARG A 28 2.83 5.01 7.26
CA ARG A 28 4.28 4.99 7.01
C ARG A 28 5.02 4.09 8.00
N ILE A 29 4.70 4.16 9.30
CA ILE A 29 5.29 3.28 10.32
C ILE A 29 5.07 1.79 9.97
N VAL A 30 3.87 1.43 9.54
CA VAL A 30 3.53 0.05 9.16
C VAL A 30 4.26 -0.36 7.89
N LEU A 31 4.30 0.50 6.87
CA LEU A 31 4.97 0.20 5.61
C LEU A 31 6.49 0.12 5.77
N ASP A 32 7.09 0.96 6.62
CA ASP A 32 8.52 0.90 6.92
C ASP A 32 8.88 -0.41 7.62
N PHE A 33 8.01 -0.90 8.53
CA PHE A 33 8.18 -2.21 9.16
C PHE A 33 8.13 -3.37 8.15
N GLU A 34 7.26 -3.26 7.14
CA GLU A 34 7.15 -4.25 6.05
C GLU A 34 8.22 -4.06 4.94
N ASN A 35 9.12 -3.07 5.07
CA ASN A 35 10.09 -2.66 4.04
C ASN A 35 9.46 -2.19 2.72
N GLN A 36 8.26 -1.61 2.78
CA GLN A 36 7.49 -1.16 1.61
C GLN A 36 7.23 0.34 1.57
N GLY A 37 7.75 1.12 2.52
CA GLY A 37 7.57 2.58 2.58
C GLY A 37 7.93 3.28 1.27
N TYR A 38 8.97 2.78 0.59
CA TYR A 38 9.45 3.31 -0.69
C TYR A 38 8.40 3.34 -1.81
N VAL A 39 7.37 2.50 -1.73
CA VAL A 39 6.28 2.45 -2.72
C VAL A 39 5.44 3.73 -2.70
N LEU A 40 5.35 4.41 -1.55
CA LEU A 40 4.62 5.67 -1.46
C LEU A 40 5.33 6.83 -2.17
N ASP A 41 6.67 6.78 -2.21
CA ASP A 41 7.50 7.88 -2.72
C ASP A 41 7.87 7.66 -4.20
N LYS A 42 7.90 6.41 -4.66
CA LYS A 42 8.29 6.06 -6.03
C LYS A 42 7.05 5.90 -6.92
N PRO A 43 7.00 6.59 -8.08
CA PRO A 43 5.94 6.36 -9.05
C PRO A 43 6.03 4.93 -9.62
N LEU A 44 4.89 4.43 -10.10
CA LEU A 44 4.80 3.16 -10.79
C LEU A 44 5.79 3.17 -11.98
N PRO A 45 6.73 2.21 -12.08
CA PRO A 45 7.64 2.16 -13.21
C PRO A 45 6.80 2.04 -14.48
N THR A 46 6.99 2.96 -15.42
CA THR A 46 6.50 2.79 -16.78
C THR A 46 7.16 1.51 -17.31
N ALA A 47 6.37 0.59 -17.86
CA ALA A 47 6.77 -0.78 -18.18
C ALA A 47 8.18 -0.91 -18.77
N LEU A 48 8.86 -2.00 -18.44
CA LEU A 48 10.23 -2.26 -18.91
C LEU A 48 10.30 -2.25 -20.45
N PRO A 49 11.26 -1.53 -21.06
CA PRO A 49 11.47 -1.51 -22.51
C PRO A 49 11.80 -2.90 -23.06
N GLU A 50 11.50 -3.13 -24.34
CA GLU A 50 11.93 -4.34 -25.04
C GLU A 50 13.47 -4.47 -25.00
N GLY A 51 13.97 -5.59 -24.47
CA GLY A 51 15.41 -5.83 -24.31
C GLY A 51 15.99 -5.49 -22.92
N SER A 52 15.15 -5.19 -21.92
CA SER A 52 15.57 -5.03 -20.52
C SER A 52 16.30 -6.26 -19.96
N LEU A 53 17.21 -6.03 -19.02
CA LEU A 53 17.99 -7.11 -18.41
C LEU A 53 17.10 -7.94 -17.49
N LEU A 54 17.48 -9.20 -17.27
CA LEU A 54 16.76 -10.09 -16.33
C LEU A 54 16.64 -9.47 -14.92
N GLU A 55 17.66 -8.74 -14.48
CA GLU A 55 17.66 -8.03 -13.19
C GLU A 55 16.62 -6.91 -13.12
N ASP A 56 16.37 -6.22 -14.24
CA ASP A 56 15.34 -5.20 -14.34
C ASP A 56 13.94 -5.83 -14.20
N HIS A 57 13.73 -6.98 -14.84
CA HIS A 57 12.49 -7.76 -14.73
C HIS A 57 12.23 -8.20 -13.28
N VAL A 58 13.23 -8.76 -12.61
CA VAL A 58 13.12 -9.17 -11.20
C VAL A 58 12.79 -7.98 -10.29
N THR A 59 13.44 -6.84 -10.52
CA THR A 59 13.19 -5.61 -9.77
C THR A 59 11.77 -5.09 -10.00
N PHE A 60 11.29 -5.12 -11.24
CA PHE A 60 9.94 -4.69 -11.62
C PHE A 60 8.87 -5.59 -11.02
N ASP A 61 9.03 -6.92 -11.08
CA ASP A 61 8.09 -7.88 -10.50
C ASP A 61 7.99 -7.73 -8.98
N LYS A 62 9.14 -7.53 -8.32
CA LYS A 62 9.19 -7.23 -6.88
C LYS A 62 8.44 -5.94 -6.56
N TRP A 63 8.65 -4.89 -7.35
CA TRP A 63 7.96 -3.62 -7.17
C TRP A 63 6.45 -3.78 -7.32
N LEU A 64 5.99 -4.52 -8.34
CA LEU A 64 4.56 -4.80 -8.55
C LEU A 64 3.94 -5.54 -7.36
N GLU A 65 4.65 -6.53 -6.83
CA GLU A 65 4.21 -7.28 -5.67
C GLU A 65 4.13 -6.42 -4.40
N ASP A 66 5.16 -5.61 -4.15
CA ASP A 66 5.16 -4.69 -3.02
C ASP A 66 4.03 -3.66 -3.13
N ASN A 67 3.81 -3.12 -4.33
CA ASN A 67 2.69 -2.22 -4.61
C ASN A 67 1.31 -2.87 -4.41
N ARG A 68 1.13 -4.16 -4.74
CA ARG A 68 -0.12 -4.89 -4.41
C ARG A 68 -0.34 -4.98 -2.89
N LYS A 69 0.70 -5.26 -2.11
CA LYS A 69 0.62 -5.33 -0.65
C LYS A 69 0.31 -3.96 -0.03
N VAL A 70 1.01 -2.90 -0.45
CA VAL A 70 0.76 -1.53 0.02
C VAL A 70 -0.68 -1.10 -0.25
N ARG A 71 -1.22 -1.38 -1.45
CA ARG A 71 -2.63 -1.10 -1.78
C ARG A 71 -3.60 -1.82 -0.84
N SER A 72 -3.31 -3.08 -0.52
CA SER A 72 -4.11 -3.89 0.41
C SER A 72 -4.09 -3.30 1.82
N ILE A 73 -2.92 -2.84 2.30
CA ILE A 73 -2.77 -2.18 3.60
C ILE A 73 -3.54 -0.85 3.63
N ILE A 74 -3.39 -0.02 2.59
CA ILE A 74 -4.11 1.25 2.45
C ILE A 74 -5.62 1.02 2.55
N LEU A 75 -6.17 0.09 1.76
CA LEU A 75 -7.60 -0.22 1.80
C LEU A 75 -8.02 -0.72 3.19
N ALA A 76 -7.32 -1.72 3.76
CA ALA A 76 -7.65 -2.27 5.08
C ALA A 76 -7.62 -1.22 6.21
N SER A 77 -6.82 -0.16 6.03
CA SER A 77 -6.66 0.94 6.98
C SER A 77 -7.73 2.03 6.89
N MET A 78 -8.68 1.93 5.97
CA MET A 78 -9.78 2.87 5.83
C MET A 78 -11.02 2.42 6.64
N THR A 79 -11.92 3.35 6.94
CA THR A 79 -13.28 3.01 7.40
C THR A 79 -14.05 2.33 6.27
N ASN A 80 -15.08 1.55 6.62
CA ASN A 80 -15.86 0.81 5.63
C ASN A 80 -16.56 1.74 4.62
N GLU A 81 -16.95 2.93 5.07
CA GLU A 81 -17.58 3.97 4.25
C GLU A 81 -16.63 4.46 3.16
N ILE A 82 -15.37 4.70 3.52
CA ILE A 82 -14.34 5.14 2.58
C ILE A 82 -13.87 4.00 1.69
N GLN A 83 -13.67 2.79 2.23
CA GLN A 83 -13.33 1.61 1.43
C GLN A 83 -14.30 1.42 0.26
N LYS A 84 -15.62 1.49 0.52
CA LYS A 84 -16.65 1.35 -0.52
C LYS A 84 -16.55 2.40 -1.64
N GLN A 85 -16.05 3.61 -1.34
CA GLN A 85 -15.83 4.64 -2.35
C GLN A 85 -14.65 4.30 -3.26
N TYR A 86 -13.62 3.64 -2.71
CA TYR A 86 -12.41 3.27 -3.44
C TYR A 86 -12.47 1.86 -4.07
N ASP A 87 -13.31 0.95 -3.57
CA ASP A 87 -13.49 -0.39 -4.12
C ASP A 87 -13.87 -0.36 -5.61
N SER A 88 -14.66 0.63 -6.04
CA SER A 88 -15.05 0.79 -7.45
C SER A 88 -13.89 1.27 -8.32
N LEU A 89 -13.05 2.16 -7.81
CA LEU A 89 -11.87 2.72 -8.49
C LEU A 89 -10.72 1.72 -8.63
N TRP A 90 -10.64 0.78 -7.68
CA TRP A 90 -9.57 -0.22 -7.59
C TRP A 90 -9.97 -1.59 -8.16
N THR A 91 -11.12 -1.70 -8.83
CA THR A 91 -11.51 -2.93 -9.53
C THR A 91 -10.39 -3.36 -10.47
N PHE A 92 -9.75 -4.48 -10.12
CA PHE A 92 -8.65 -5.08 -10.86
C PHE A 92 -9.00 -5.15 -12.35
N PRO A 93 -8.15 -4.63 -13.27
CA PRO A 93 -8.21 -5.15 -14.62
C PRO A 93 -7.96 -6.66 -14.50
N ARG A 94 -8.97 -7.45 -14.90
CA ARG A 94 -8.85 -8.91 -14.99
C ARG A 94 -7.75 -9.29 -15.97
#